data_AF-A0A2T9JPP2-F1
#
_entry.id   AF-A0A2T9JPP2-F1
#
_cell.length_a   1.000
_cell.length_b   1.000
_cell.length_c   1.000
_cell.angle_alpha   90.00
_cell.angle_beta   90.00
_cell.angle_gamma   90.00
#
_symmetry.space_group_name_H-M   'P 1'
#
loop_
_entity.id
_entity.type
_entity.pdbx_description
1 polymer ?
#
loop_
_entity_poly.entity_id
_entity_poly.type
_entity_poly.pdbx_seq_one_letter_code
_entity_poly.pdbx_strand_id
1 'polypeptide(L)' 'MTQSLTVQLEEALRQAAGADAAPVSVTIDYAGRGQAGESARGWVERATRSLVFAQAEARAADGSLAGAASAVFRRVNV' A
#
# COMPACT_ATOMS: atom_id res chain seq x y z
N MET A 1 13.86 3.45 -14.33
CA MET A 1 14.29 2.69 -13.13
C MET A 1 13.14 1.78 -12.74
N THR A 2 13.38 0.50 -12.47
CA THR A 2 12.34 -0.40 -11.95
C THR A 2 12.13 -0.09 -10.47
N GLN A 3 10.93 0.35 -10.10
CA GLN A 3 10.58 0.64 -8.70
C GLN A 3 10.38 -0.68 -7.95
N SER A 4 10.99 -0.84 -6.77
CA SER A 4 10.84 -2.08 -6.01
C SER A 4 9.39 -2.29 -5.56
N LEU A 5 8.99 -3.56 -5.43
CA LEU A 5 7.66 -3.97 -4.97
C LEU A 5 7.23 -3.26 -3.68
N THR A 6 8.15 -3.14 -2.71
CA THR A 6 7.94 -2.42 -1.45
C THR A 6 7.53 -0.97 -1.70
N VAL A 7 8.25 -0.25 -2.56
CA VAL A 7 7.96 1.17 -2.83
C VAL A 7 6.63 1.30 -3.58
N GLN A 8 6.32 0.40 -4.51
CA GLN A 8 5.04 0.41 -5.22
C GLN A 8 3.86 0.22 -4.24
N LEU A 9 3.97 -0.72 -3.30
CA LEU A 9 2.94 -0.97 -2.27
C LEU A 9 2.80 0.20 -1.29
N GLU A 10 3.91 0.75 -0.81
CA GLU A 10 3.87 1.92 0.08
C GLU A 10 3.24 3.15 -0.59
N GLU A 11 3.56 3.37 -1.86
CA GLU A 11 2.99 4.47 -2.64
C GLU A 11 1.48 4.29 -2.82
N ALA A 12 1.03 3.08 -3.18
CA ALA A 12 -0.39 2.75 -3.28
C ALA A 12 -1.13 2.96 -1.95
N LEU A 13 -0.52 2.60 -0.81
CA LEU A 13 -1.07 2.84 0.52
C LEU A 13 -1.15 4.33 0.85
N ARG A 14 -0.10 5.13 0.55
CA ARG A 14 -0.09 6.58 0.77
C ARG A 14 -1.16 7.28 -0.07
N GLN A 15 -1.29 6.89 -1.34
CA GLN A 15 -2.32 7.42 -2.23
C GLN A 15 -3.73 7.10 -1.73
N ALA A 16 -3.96 5.88 -1.24
CA ALA A 16 -5.24 5.50 -0.64
C ALA A 16 -5.54 6.28 0.66
N ALA A 17 -4.53 6.52 1.50
CA ALA A 17 -4.69 7.22 2.77
C ALA A 17 -4.93 8.73 2.63
N GLY A 18 -4.40 9.34 1.56
CA GLY A 18 -4.54 10.76 1.26
C GLY A 18 -3.44 11.64 1.88
N ALA A 19 -3.31 12.87 1.37
CA ALA A 19 -2.22 13.80 1.71
C ALA A 19 -2.20 14.24 3.19
N ASP A 20 -3.36 14.24 3.85
CA ASP A 20 -3.50 14.61 5.27
C ASP A 20 -3.30 13.43 6.23
N ALA A 21 -2.64 12.36 5.79
CA ALA A 21 -2.41 11.15 6.57
C ALA A 21 -0.90 10.84 6.69
N ALA A 22 -0.41 10.69 7.92
CA ALA A 22 0.98 10.31 8.21
C ALA A 22 1.05 8.82 8.57
N PRO A 23 2.02 8.04 8.02
CA PRO A 23 2.14 6.61 8.30
C PRO A 23 2.51 6.36 9.76
N VAL A 24 1.88 5.35 10.35
CA VAL A 24 2.16 4.87 11.72
C VAL A 24 2.82 3.49 11.66
N SER A 25 2.28 2.59 10.85
CA SER A 25 2.83 1.25 10.63
C SER A 25 2.52 0.77 9.22
N VAL A 26 3.43 -0.04 8.66
CA VAL A 26 3.21 -0.77 7.41
C VAL A 26 3.65 -2.22 7.60
N THR A 27 2.83 -3.14 7.11
CA THR A 27 3.14 -4.58 7.03
C THR A 27 3.09 -4.96 5.56
N ILE A 28 4.10 -5.69 5.08
CA ILE A 28 4.20 -6.14 3.69
C ILE A 28 4.45 -7.65 3.68
N ASP A 29 3.57 -8.36 3.00
CA ASP A 29 3.67 -9.80 2.76
C ASP A 29 4.15 -10.03 1.33
N TYR A 30 5.31 -10.68 1.18
CA TYR A 30 5.91 -10.99 -0.10
C TYR A 30 5.45 -12.37 -0.55
N ALA A 31 4.62 -12.43 -1.60
CA ALA A 31 4.10 -13.68 -2.15
C ALA A 31 5.05 -14.32 -3.19
N GLY A 32 6.03 -13.55 -3.69
CA GLY A 32 7.00 -14.02 -4.65
C GLY A 32 8.15 -13.04 -4.85
N ARG A 33 9.03 -13.36 -5.79
CA ARG A 33 10.11 -12.45 -6.20
C ARG A 33 9.49 -11.33 -7.02
N GLY A 34 9.64 -10.08 -6.59
CA GLY A 34 9.26 -8.92 -7.39
C GLY A 34 9.97 -8.98 -8.75
N GLN A 35 9.19 -8.89 -9.82
CA GLN A 35 9.61 -8.85 -11.21
C GLN A 35 9.54 -7.40 -11.71
N ALA A 36 9.73 -7.18 -13.00
CA ALA A 36 9.44 -5.88 -13.60
C ALA A 36 8.01 -5.90 -14.15
N GLY A 37 7.23 -4.86 -13.89
CA GLY A 37 5.92 -4.66 -14.51
C GLY A 37 4.72 -5.08 -13.65
N GLU A 38 4.88 -5.18 -12.33
CA GLU A 38 3.72 -5.26 -11.44
C GLU A 38 2.93 -3.95 -11.44
N SER A 39 1.66 -4.08 -11.08
CA SER A 39 0.82 -2.93 -10.75
C SER A 39 0.30 -3.06 -9.33
N ALA A 40 0.50 -2.02 -8.53
CA ALA A 40 -0.01 -1.91 -7.18
C ALA A 40 -1.29 -1.08 -7.14
N ARG A 41 -2.26 -1.52 -6.35
CA ARG A 41 -3.50 -0.80 -6.07
C ARG A 41 -3.73 -0.75 -4.57
N GLY A 42 -4.05 0.44 -4.07
CA GLY A 42 -4.43 0.65 -2.67
C GLY A 42 -5.90 1.03 -2.51
N TRP A 43 -6.46 0.78 -1.34
CA TRP A 43 -7.79 1.24 -0.93
C TRP A 43 -7.88 1.41 0.58
N VAL A 44 -8.85 2.19 1.03
CA VAL A 44 -9.19 2.32 2.46
C VAL A 44 -10.15 1.19 2.81
N GLU A 45 -9.75 0.35 3.76
CA GLU A 45 -10.60 -0.70 4.32
C GLU A 45 -11.56 -0.12 5.36
N ARG A 46 -11.04 0.77 6.22
CA ARG A 46 -11.82 1.48 7.25
C ARG A 46 -11.14 2.78 7.66
N ALA A 47 -11.92 3.73 8.15
CA ALA A 47 -11.40 4.98 8.71
C ALA A 47 -12.16 5.39 9.97
N THR A 48 -11.47 6.08 10.87
CA THR A 48 -12.03 6.75 12.04
C THR A 48 -11.76 8.25 11.96
N ARG A 49 -12.14 9.00 13.02
CA ARG A 49 -11.80 10.42 13.14
C ARG A 49 -10.28 10.66 13.07
N SER A 50 -9.47 9.78 13.65
CA SER A 50 -8.02 9.98 13.80
C SER A 50 -7.15 9.03 12.98
N LEU A 51 -7.68 7.91 12.51
CA LEU A 51 -6.91 6.87 11.83
C LEU A 51 -7.51 6.50 10.46
N VAL A 52 -6.64 6.09 9.54
CA VAL A 52 -6.99 5.46 8.27
C VAL A 52 -6.30 4.11 8.20
N PHE A 53 -7.06 3.06 7.89
CA PHE A 53 -6.55 1.70 7.69
C PHE A 53 -6.65 1.40 6.20
N ALA A 54 -5.50 1.32 5.54
CA ALA A 54 -5.40 1.08 4.11
C ALA A 54 -4.84 -0.32 3.84
N GLN A 55 -5.25 -0.88 2.72
CA GLN A 55 -4.75 -2.13 2.16
C GLN A 55 -4.19 -1.84 0.77
N ALA A 56 -3.25 -2.65 0.33
CA ALA A 56 -2.77 -2.64 -1.03
C ALA A 56 -2.39 -4.04 -1.50
N GLU A 57 -2.55 -4.28 -2.79
CA GLU A 57 -2.07 -5.48 -3.47
C GLU A 57 -1.28 -5.08 -4.69
N ALA A 58 -0.22 -5.84 -4.96
CA ALA A 58 0.55 -5.74 -6.19
C ALA A 58 0.47 -7.07 -6.94
N ARG A 59 0.15 -6.98 -8.23
CA ARG A 59 0.01 -8.15 -9.11
C ARG A 59 0.97 -8.07 -10.27
N ALA A 60 1.56 -9.20 -10.62
CA ALA A 60 2.36 -9.35 -11.83
C ALA A 60 1.48 -9.27 -13.09
N ALA A 61 2.11 -9.18 -14.26
CA ALA A 61 1.42 -9.06 -15.55
C ALA A 61 0.51 -10.27 -15.85
N ASP A 62 0.81 -11.44 -15.29
CA ASP A 62 0.00 -12.66 -15.39
C ASP A 62 -1.16 -12.71 -14.38
N GLY A 63 -1.33 -11.67 -13.57
CA GLY A 63 -2.37 -11.55 -12.54
C GLY A 63 -2.04 -12.22 -11.21
N SER A 64 -0.90 -12.93 -11.11
CA SER A 64 -0.45 -13.55 -9.87
C SER A 64 -0.12 -12.48 -8.80
N LEU A 65 -0.32 -12.83 -7.53
CA LEU A 65 -0.03 -11.92 -6.43
C LEU A 65 1.50 -11.84 -6.25
N ALA A 66 2.05 -10.64 -6.36
CA ALA A 66 3.46 -10.37 -6.09
C ALA A 66 3.67 -10.01 -4.62
N GLY A 67 2.73 -9.27 -4.03
CA GLY A 67 2.70 -8.96 -2.61
C GLY A 67 1.41 -8.26 -2.20
N ALA A 68 1.18 -8.26 -0.89
CA ALA A 68 0.10 -7.52 -0.26
C ALA A 68 0.68 -6.65 0.85
N ALA A 69 -0.02 -5.57 1.18
CA ALA A 69 0.38 -4.69 2.26
C ALA A 69 -0.83 -4.14 3.01
N SER A 70 -0.66 -3.93 4.30
CA SER A 70 -1.61 -3.21 5.14
C SER A 70 -0.89 -2.09 5.87
N ALA A 71 -1.55 -0.96 6.06
CA ALA A 71 -0.99 0.15 6.80
C ALA A 71 -2.01 0.88 7.65
N VAL A 72 -1.51 1.46 8.73
CA VAL A 72 -2.24 2.39 9.58
C VAL A 72 -1.61 3.77 9.41
N PHE A 73 -2.46 4.76 9.15
CA PHE A 73 -2.09 6.16 9.10
C PHE A 73 -2.83 6.93 10.19
N ARG A 74 -2.20 7.96 10.74
CA ARG A 74 -2.85 8.98 11.57
C ARG A 74 -3.19 10.20 10.72
N ARG A 75 -4.35 10.81 10.92
CA ARG A 75 -4.67 12.10 10.30
C ARG A 75 -3.90 13.23 10.99
N VAL A 76 -3.39 14.19 10.23
CA VAL A 76 -2.55 15.27 10.77
C VAL A 76 -3.33 16.52 11.21
N ASN A 77 -4.59 16.68 10.77
CA ASN A 77 -5.42 17.88 10.99
C ASN A 77 -6.74 17.59 11.73
N VAL A 78 -6.70 16.86 12.85
CA VAL A 78 -7.89 16.34 13.57
C VAL A 78 -8.24 17.13 14.83
#